data_AF-A0AAJ0HCT2-F1
#
_entry.id   AF-A0AAJ0HCT2-F1
#
_cell.length_a   1.000
_cell.length_b   1.000
_cell.length_c   1.000
_cell.angle_alpha   90.00
_cell.angle_beta   90.00
_cell.angle_gamma   90.00
#
_symmetry.space_group_name_H-M   'P 1'
#
loop_
_entity.id
_entity.type
_entity.pdbx_description
1 polymer ?
#
loop_
_entity_poly.entity_id
_entity_poly.type
_entity_poly.pdbx_seq_one_letter_code
_entity_poly.pdbx_strand_id
1 'polypeptide(L)'
;MDSTNPVDASGPASLPPGGASSTGITQDSRRKPTSSSFYDFHGTRYNKKIPGAQTWIYAREARQQQATVHPDLVLTGRGKYPSAFKNHDNELDLSTPGSAGPEGKTEWVHQPLIPGRVEAWLDIIPAGAVRSFYTCGNPGQFDVGYHDPLKSPTRNGSAKFSLATYHAAARTASDKQQQQNQ
;
A
#
# COMPACT_ATOMS: atom_id res chain seq x y z
N MET A 1 49.31 -50.86 -31.55
CA MET A 1 48.64 -49.58 -31.85
C MET A 1 48.06 -49.12 -30.53
N ASP A 2 48.86 -48.71 -29.55
CA ASP A 2 49.76 -47.55 -29.53
C ASP A 2 48.99 -46.22 -29.60
N SER A 3 48.77 -45.63 -28.43
CA SER A 3 48.69 -44.19 -28.14
C SER A 3 48.59 -43.99 -26.63
N THR A 4 49.74 -43.66 -26.05
CA THR A 4 49.93 -42.87 -24.82
C THR A 4 49.23 -41.50 -24.96
N ASN A 5 48.84 -40.75 -23.92
CA ASN A 5 49.69 -39.99 -22.98
C ASN A 5 48.78 -39.15 -22.01
N PRO A 6 49.29 -38.32 -21.07
CA PRO A 6 48.93 -38.43 -19.65
C PRO A 6 48.46 -37.12 -18.96
N VAL A 7 48.22 -37.22 -17.64
CA VAL A 7 48.26 -36.23 -16.54
C VAL A 7 47.81 -34.77 -16.75
N ASP A 8 46.90 -34.31 -15.87
CA ASP A 8 47.23 -33.14 -15.04
C ASP A 8 46.54 -33.21 -13.67
N ALA A 9 47.31 -32.90 -12.64
CA ALA A 9 46.95 -32.85 -11.24
C ALA A 9 47.38 -31.49 -10.69
N SER A 10 46.42 -30.70 -10.22
CA SER A 10 46.59 -29.48 -9.42
C SER A 10 45.20 -29.21 -8.83
N GLY A 11 44.89 -29.37 -7.54
CA GLY A 11 45.57 -28.94 -6.33
C GLY A 11 44.53 -28.12 -5.55
N PRO A 12 44.10 -28.52 -4.32
CA PRO A 12 43.10 -27.76 -3.58
C PRO A 12 43.75 -26.56 -2.88
N ALA A 13 43.32 -25.34 -3.22
CA ALA A 13 43.78 -24.14 -2.52
C ALA A 13 42.97 -23.93 -1.23
N SER A 14 43.70 -23.90 -0.12
CA SER A 14 43.26 -23.70 1.25
C SER A 14 42.54 -22.36 1.50
N LEU A 15 41.58 -22.44 2.42
CA LEU A 15 40.96 -21.34 3.15
C LEU A 15 42.00 -20.54 3.97
N PRO A 16 41.80 -19.22 4.17
CA PRO A 16 42.18 -18.57 5.41
C PRO A 16 40.98 -18.50 6.38
N PRO A 17 41.18 -18.76 7.69
CA PRO A 17 40.22 -18.48 8.75
C PRO A 17 40.46 -17.10 9.36
N GLY A 18 39.41 -16.50 9.93
CA GLY A 18 39.54 -15.52 11.00
C GLY A 18 38.85 -14.17 10.75
N GLY A 19 37.95 -13.81 11.67
CA GLY A 19 37.60 -12.42 11.92
C GLY A 19 36.10 -12.12 11.98
N ALA A 20 35.46 -12.49 13.09
CA ALA A 20 34.14 -12.02 13.45
C ALA A 20 34.14 -10.51 13.75
N SER A 21 33.08 -9.79 13.32
CA SER A 21 32.28 -8.92 14.20
C SER A 21 31.16 -8.22 13.44
N SER A 22 29.98 -8.30 14.04
CA SER A 22 28.69 -7.70 13.70
C SER A 22 28.70 -6.20 13.38
N THR A 23 27.87 -5.79 12.42
CA THR A 23 26.76 -4.86 12.66
C THR A 23 25.81 -4.88 11.47
N GLY A 24 24.53 -5.13 11.75
CA GLY A 24 23.50 -5.37 10.73
C GLY A 24 23.14 -4.11 9.95
N ILE A 25 23.00 -4.28 8.64
CA ILE A 25 22.07 -3.52 7.82
C ILE A 25 21.38 -4.52 6.90
N THR A 26 20.31 -5.15 7.39
CA THR A 26 19.39 -5.92 6.55
C THR A 26 18.40 -4.96 5.89
N GLN A 27 18.90 -4.11 5.00
CA GLN A 27 18.12 -3.24 4.11
C GLN A 27 19.10 -2.83 3.00
N ASP A 28 19.11 -3.46 1.84
CA ASP A 28 18.26 -3.02 0.73
C ASP A 28 18.31 -4.09 -0.38
N SER A 29 17.32 -4.98 -0.41
CA SER A 29 17.10 -5.82 -1.59
C SER A 29 16.29 -5.04 -2.62
N ARG A 30 17.00 -4.18 -3.36
CA ARG A 30 16.70 -3.84 -4.76
C ARG A 30 15.31 -3.23 -4.95
N ARG A 31 15.13 -1.96 -4.57
CA ARG A 31 14.09 -1.12 -5.19
C ARG A 31 14.30 -1.10 -6.71
N LYS A 32 13.62 -2.00 -7.43
CA LYS A 32 13.27 -1.72 -8.83
C LYS A 32 12.50 -0.40 -8.78
N PRO A 33 12.83 0.61 -9.61
CA PRO A 33 11.93 1.74 -9.78
C PRO A 33 10.61 1.13 -10.27
N THR A 34 9.61 1.07 -9.40
CA THR A 34 8.28 0.75 -9.87
C THR A 34 7.92 1.91 -10.77
N SER A 35 7.73 1.65 -12.07
CA SER A 35 7.18 2.61 -13.03
C SER A 35 5.76 3.06 -12.67
N SER A 36 5.28 2.70 -11.48
CA SER A 36 3.95 2.95 -10.94
C SER A 36 4.09 3.41 -9.50
N SER A 37 3.39 4.50 -9.17
CA SER A 37 3.24 4.99 -7.80
C SER A 37 2.46 3.99 -6.96
N PHE A 38 2.68 3.97 -5.65
CA PHE A 38 1.99 3.08 -4.72
C PHE A 38 1.81 3.72 -3.34
N TYR A 39 0.93 3.14 -2.53
CA TYR A 39 0.75 3.49 -1.12
C TYR A 39 1.35 2.38 -0.24
N ASP A 40 2.21 2.74 0.71
CA ASP A 40 2.82 1.83 1.69
C ASP A 40 2.05 1.82 3.01
N PHE A 41 1.79 0.63 3.55
CA PHE A 41 1.10 0.41 4.82
C PHE A 41 2.08 0.14 5.97
N HIS A 42 3.35 0.49 5.78
CA HIS A 42 4.42 0.39 6.79
C HIS A 42 4.57 -1.03 7.36
N GLY A 43 4.54 -2.02 6.46
CA GLY A 43 4.64 -3.44 6.83
C GLY A 43 3.33 -4.06 7.35
N THR A 44 2.25 -3.28 7.49
CA THR A 44 0.93 -3.82 7.87
C THR A 44 0.29 -4.55 6.69
N ARG A 45 -0.02 -5.83 6.88
CA ARG A 45 -0.69 -6.65 5.86
C ARG A 45 -2.11 -6.18 5.63
N TYR A 46 -2.51 -6.02 4.37
CA TYR A 46 -3.90 -5.67 4.03
C TYR A 46 -4.90 -6.71 4.55
N ASN A 47 -4.49 -7.98 4.65
CA ASN A 47 -5.30 -9.04 5.23
C ASN A 47 -4.42 -9.93 6.13
N LYS A 48 -4.64 -9.81 7.45
CA LYS A 48 -3.90 -10.59 8.46
C LYS A 48 -4.06 -12.10 8.35
N LYS A 49 -5.13 -12.58 7.70
CA LYS A 49 -5.40 -14.02 7.54
C LYS A 49 -4.61 -14.66 6.39
N ILE A 50 -4.02 -13.86 5.50
CA ILE A 50 -3.28 -14.37 4.34
C ILE A 50 -1.77 -14.28 4.66
N PRO A 51 -1.05 -15.40 4.74
CA PRO A 51 0.40 -15.39 4.84
C PRO A 51 1.02 -14.66 3.63
N GLY A 52 1.93 -13.72 3.88
CA GLY A 52 2.57 -12.95 2.81
C GLY A 52 1.66 -11.95 2.09
N ALA A 53 0.48 -11.61 2.65
CA ALA A 53 -0.39 -10.58 2.06
C ALA A 53 0.37 -9.27 1.84
N GLN A 54 0.07 -8.58 0.74
CA GLN A 54 0.71 -7.30 0.40
C GLN A 54 0.57 -6.28 1.54
N THR A 55 1.62 -5.50 1.72
CA THR A 55 1.70 -4.39 2.68
C THR A 55 1.68 -3.04 1.96
N TRP A 56 1.23 -3.04 0.71
CA TRP A 56 1.16 -1.89 -0.18
C TRP A 56 0.06 -2.11 -1.23
N ILE A 57 -0.35 -1.04 -1.92
CA ILE A 57 -1.25 -1.10 -3.10
C ILE A 57 -0.78 -0.13 -4.18
N TYR A 58 -0.88 -0.49 -5.46
CA TYR A 58 -0.57 0.47 -6.52
C TYR A 58 -1.59 1.61 -6.53
N ALA A 59 -1.13 2.84 -6.75
CA ALA A 59 -2.01 4.00 -6.78
C ALA A 59 -3.04 3.92 -7.91
N ARG A 60 -2.69 3.29 -9.03
CA ARG A 60 -3.64 3.02 -10.13
C ARG A 60 -4.79 2.11 -9.70
N GLU A 61 -4.49 1.07 -8.91
CA GLU A 61 -5.48 0.10 -8.42
C GLU A 61 -6.44 0.79 -7.45
N ALA A 62 -5.90 1.54 -6.49
CA ALA A 62 -6.70 2.32 -5.56
C ALA A 62 -7.65 3.28 -6.29
N ARG A 63 -7.15 4.01 -7.30
CA ARG A 63 -7.97 4.92 -8.13
C ARG A 63 -9.06 4.18 -8.91
N GLN A 64 -8.73 3.04 -9.52
CA GLN A 64 -9.71 2.25 -10.29
C GLN A 64 -10.81 1.68 -9.38
N GLN A 65 -10.44 1.11 -8.22
CA GLN A 65 -11.42 0.61 -7.26
C GLN A 65 -12.34 1.74 -6.79
N GLN A 66 -11.76 2.90 -6.45
CA GLN A 66 -12.51 4.08 -6.03
C GLN A 66 -13.46 4.60 -7.12
N ALA A 67 -13.02 4.63 -8.38
CA ALA A 67 -13.83 5.08 -9.51
C ALA A 67 -15.05 4.18 -9.78
N THR A 68 -15.00 2.92 -9.35
CA THR A 68 -16.10 1.95 -9.51
C THR A 68 -17.01 1.87 -8.28
N VAL A 69 -16.80 2.71 -7.26
CA VAL A 69 -17.69 2.77 -6.10
C VAL A 69 -19.02 3.38 -6.52
N HIS A 70 -20.11 2.67 -6.21
CA HIS A 70 -21.45 3.15 -6.53
C HIS A 70 -21.85 4.28 -5.56
N PRO A 71 -22.11 5.51 -6.03
CA PRO A 71 -22.36 6.66 -5.16
C PRO A 71 -23.61 6.48 -4.29
N ASP A 72 -24.63 5.78 -4.81
CA ASP A 72 -25.91 5.60 -4.10
C ASP A 72 -25.80 4.66 -2.88
N LEU A 73 -24.73 3.88 -2.75
CA LEU A 73 -24.55 2.99 -1.59
C LEU A 73 -24.33 3.78 -0.29
N VAL A 74 -23.68 4.95 -0.39
CA VAL A 74 -23.53 5.84 0.79
C VAL A 74 -24.90 6.36 1.22
N LEU A 75 -25.67 6.87 0.26
CA LEU A 75 -26.91 7.61 0.52
C LEU A 75 -28.06 6.71 0.96
N THR A 76 -28.08 5.46 0.49
CA THR A 76 -29.15 4.51 0.83
C THR A 76 -28.92 3.79 2.16
N GLY A 77 -27.71 3.84 2.72
CA GLY A 77 -27.33 3.10 3.93
C GLY A 77 -27.46 1.57 3.77
N ARG A 78 -27.62 1.08 2.53
CA ARG A 78 -27.79 -0.34 2.23
C ARG A 78 -26.42 -0.95 1.96
N GLY A 79 -25.91 -1.68 2.94
CA GLY A 79 -24.65 -2.40 2.84
C GLY A 79 -23.63 -1.95 3.88
N LYS A 80 -22.53 -2.69 3.96
CA LYS A 80 -21.47 -2.43 4.94
C LYS A 80 -20.53 -1.29 4.52
N TYR A 81 -20.34 -1.12 3.21
CA TYR A 81 -19.46 -0.13 2.62
C TYR A 81 -20.02 0.35 1.26
N PRO A 82 -19.67 1.57 0.83
CA PRO A 82 -18.98 2.61 1.60
C PRO A 82 -19.78 3.04 2.83
N SER A 83 -19.09 3.39 3.91
CA SER A 83 -19.72 3.77 5.19
C SER A 83 -19.16 5.08 5.72
N ALA A 84 -19.97 5.79 6.51
CA ALA A 84 -19.56 7.04 7.15
C ALA A 84 -18.30 6.84 8.01
N PHE A 85 -17.33 7.73 7.83
CA PHE A 85 -16.10 7.79 8.58
C PHE A 85 -16.08 9.07 9.42
N LYS A 86 -16.22 8.94 10.72
CA LYS A 86 -16.40 10.08 11.62
C LYS A 86 -15.12 10.84 11.96
N ASN A 87 -13.95 10.36 11.50
CA ASN A 87 -12.61 10.88 11.79
C ASN A 87 -12.51 11.59 13.16
N HIS A 88 -12.88 10.87 14.23
CA HIS A 88 -13.03 11.46 15.55
C HIS A 88 -11.77 12.23 15.96
N ASP A 89 -11.95 13.41 16.57
CA ASP A 89 -10.88 14.30 17.05
C ASP A 89 -9.82 14.67 16.00
N ASN A 90 -10.15 14.59 14.70
CA ASN A 90 -9.21 14.81 13.59
C ASN A 90 -7.93 13.95 13.73
N GLU A 91 -8.07 12.72 14.22
CA GLU A 91 -6.94 11.79 14.40
C GLU A 91 -6.16 11.50 13.11
N LEU A 92 -6.82 11.63 11.96
CA LEU A 92 -6.18 11.59 10.64
C LEU A 92 -6.21 12.98 10.01
N ASP A 93 -5.04 13.44 9.57
CA ASP A 93 -4.89 14.64 8.75
C ASP A 93 -5.25 14.33 7.29
N LEU A 94 -6.56 14.29 7.01
CA LEU A 94 -7.09 13.96 5.68
C LEU A 94 -6.92 15.15 4.73
N SER A 95 -6.36 14.90 3.54
CA SER A 95 -6.12 15.91 2.51
C SER A 95 -7.40 16.33 1.78
N THR A 96 -8.44 15.49 1.80
CA THR A 96 -9.76 15.86 1.27
C THR A 96 -10.46 16.84 2.22
N PRO A 97 -10.69 18.10 1.80
CA PRO A 97 -11.51 19.01 2.59
C PRO A 97 -12.90 18.41 2.69
N GLY A 98 -13.35 18.25 3.91
CA GLY A 98 -14.70 17.80 4.20
C GLY A 98 -15.76 18.58 3.44
N SER A 99 -16.69 17.89 2.77
CA SER A 99 -17.96 18.55 2.45
C SER A 99 -18.77 18.62 3.73
N ALA A 100 -19.18 19.83 4.12
CA ALA A 100 -20.11 20.04 5.22
C ALA A 100 -21.44 19.37 4.85
N GLY A 101 -21.78 18.30 5.55
CA GLY A 101 -23.10 17.67 5.47
C GLY A 101 -24.19 18.58 6.05
N PRO A 102 -25.46 18.16 5.96
CA PRO A 102 -26.54 18.80 6.72
C PRO A 102 -26.12 18.85 8.21
N GLU A 103 -26.25 20.01 8.85
CA GLU A 103 -25.74 20.30 10.22
C GLU A 103 -24.25 20.69 10.35
N GLY A 104 -23.52 20.91 9.25
CA GLY A 104 -22.14 21.45 9.33
C GLY A 104 -21.10 20.42 9.79
N LYS A 105 -21.43 19.14 9.79
CA LYS A 105 -20.50 18.04 10.09
C LYS A 105 -19.84 17.58 8.80
N THR A 106 -18.52 17.42 8.80
CA THR A 106 -17.85 16.82 7.65
C THR A 106 -18.29 15.37 7.46
N GLU A 107 -18.77 15.05 6.26
CA GLU A 107 -19.10 13.67 5.89
C GLU A 107 -17.95 13.07 5.08
N TRP A 108 -16.96 12.53 5.78
CA TRP A 108 -16.08 11.55 5.16
C TRP A 108 -16.77 10.19 5.11
N VAL A 109 -16.45 9.44 4.08
CA VAL A 109 -16.79 8.05 3.92
C VAL A 109 -15.53 7.25 3.66
N HIS A 110 -15.60 5.96 3.94
CA HIS A 110 -14.51 5.06 3.61
C HIS A 110 -14.97 3.81 2.88
N GLN A 111 -14.10 3.29 2.01
CA GLN A 111 -14.35 2.10 1.21
C GLN A 111 -13.16 1.14 1.31
N PRO A 112 -13.36 -0.19 1.41
CA PRO A 112 -12.28 -1.16 1.37
C PRO A 112 -11.52 -1.13 0.04
N LEU A 113 -10.19 -1.16 0.15
CA LEU A 113 -9.29 -1.35 -0.98
C LEU A 113 -8.60 -2.71 -0.87
N ILE A 114 -8.59 -3.46 -1.97
CA ILE A 114 -8.00 -4.80 -2.03
C ILE A 114 -6.81 -4.80 -2.99
N PRO A 115 -5.57 -4.90 -2.51
CA PRO A 115 -4.39 -4.96 -3.36
C PRO A 115 -4.48 -6.06 -4.43
N GLY A 116 -4.02 -5.76 -5.65
CA GLY A 116 -4.09 -6.67 -6.80
C GLY A 116 -5.47 -6.76 -7.47
N ARG A 117 -6.43 -5.88 -7.12
CA ARG A 117 -7.73 -5.74 -7.78
C ARG A 117 -7.91 -4.35 -8.37
N VAL A 118 -8.84 -4.24 -9.31
CA VAL A 118 -9.23 -2.96 -9.94
C VAL A 118 -10.71 -2.63 -9.76
N GLU A 119 -11.52 -3.61 -9.36
CA GLU A 119 -12.95 -3.46 -9.09
C GLU A 119 -13.19 -3.11 -7.62
N ALA A 120 -14.22 -2.31 -7.35
CA ALA A 120 -14.66 -2.00 -6.00
C ALA A 120 -14.94 -3.26 -5.18
N TRP A 121 -14.66 -3.18 -3.88
CA TRP A 121 -14.94 -4.26 -2.95
C TRP A 121 -16.44 -4.59 -2.88
N LEU A 122 -16.73 -5.89 -2.77
CA LEU A 122 -18.07 -6.46 -2.57
C LEU A 122 -18.09 -7.29 -1.28
N ASP A 123 -19.25 -7.38 -0.61
CA ASP A 123 -19.42 -8.04 0.70
C ASP A 123 -19.27 -9.58 0.69
N ILE A 124 -18.84 -10.14 -0.43
CA ILE A 124 -18.53 -11.57 -0.58
C ILE A 124 -17.09 -11.91 -0.20
N ILE A 125 -16.23 -10.91 0.02
CA ILE A 125 -14.84 -11.11 0.46
C ILE A 125 -14.52 -10.26 1.70
N PRO A 126 -13.55 -10.67 2.55
CA PRO A 126 -13.16 -9.85 3.68
C PRO A 126 -12.67 -8.46 3.25
N ALA A 127 -13.19 -7.41 3.89
CA ALA A 127 -12.82 -6.01 3.63
C ALA A 127 -11.34 -5.68 3.91
N GLY A 128 -10.61 -6.55 4.61
CA GLY A 128 -9.22 -6.29 4.98
C GLY A 128 -9.04 -5.05 5.86
N ALA A 129 -7.80 -4.59 5.97
CA ALA A 129 -7.35 -3.50 6.82
C ALA A 129 -7.35 -2.14 6.10
N VAL A 130 -7.31 -2.12 4.77
CA VAL A 130 -7.01 -0.92 3.97
C VAL A 130 -8.29 -0.24 3.51
N ARG A 131 -8.34 1.08 3.61
CA ARG A 131 -9.47 1.90 3.21
C ARG A 131 -9.02 3.09 2.36
N SER A 132 -9.85 3.51 1.40
CA SER A 132 -9.85 4.89 0.92
C SER A 132 -10.71 5.76 1.84
N PHE A 133 -10.35 7.03 2.01
CA PHE A 133 -11.13 8.05 2.74
C PHE A 133 -11.40 9.21 1.79
N TYR A 134 -12.68 9.56 1.61
CA TYR A 134 -13.10 10.56 0.64
C TYR A 134 -14.39 11.23 1.09
N THR A 135 -14.81 12.27 0.37
CA THR A 135 -16.09 12.93 0.58
C THR A 135 -17.06 12.55 -0.54
N CYS A 136 -18.35 12.46 -0.23
CA CYS A 136 -19.36 12.06 -1.23
C CYS A 136 -19.43 13.02 -2.42
N GLY A 137 -19.14 14.31 -2.20
CA GLY A 137 -19.10 15.31 -3.26
C GLY A 137 -17.86 15.24 -4.16
N ASN A 138 -16.79 14.56 -3.72
CA ASN A 138 -15.56 14.44 -4.50
C ASN A 138 -14.88 13.07 -4.29
N PRO A 139 -15.49 11.96 -4.76
CA PRO A 139 -14.93 10.62 -4.57
C PRO A 139 -13.63 10.38 -5.36
N GLY A 140 -13.28 11.25 -6.31
CA GLY A 140 -12.04 11.18 -7.08
C GLY A 140 -10.81 11.68 -6.31
N GLN A 141 -11.02 12.52 -5.29
CA GLN A 141 -9.98 12.94 -4.36
C GLN A 141 -10.12 12.11 -3.08
N PHE A 142 -9.07 11.38 -2.70
CA PHE A 142 -9.12 10.49 -1.55
C PHE A 142 -7.73 10.24 -0.96
N ASP A 143 -7.72 9.95 0.33
CA ASP A 143 -6.55 9.44 1.05
C ASP A 143 -6.63 7.92 1.19
N VAL A 144 -5.49 7.26 1.37
CA VAL A 144 -5.44 5.83 1.66
C VAL A 144 -4.90 5.64 3.07
N GLY A 145 -5.51 4.74 3.83
CA GLY A 145 -4.98 4.34 5.12
C GLY A 145 -5.34 2.91 5.49
N TYR A 146 -4.90 2.47 6.65
CA TYR A 146 -5.00 1.10 7.10
C TYR A 146 -5.24 1.01 8.60
N HIS A 147 -5.89 -0.08 9.04
CA HIS A 147 -5.99 -0.42 10.45
C HIS A 147 -4.59 -0.74 11.01
N ASP A 148 -4.10 0.12 11.90
CA ASP A 148 -2.77 0.07 12.47
C ASP A 148 -2.78 -0.70 13.81
N PRO A 149 -2.18 -1.90 13.87
CA PRO A 149 -2.16 -2.70 15.09
C PRO A 149 -1.26 -2.12 16.19
N LEU A 150 -0.40 -1.15 15.87
CA LEU A 150 0.50 -0.50 16.82
C LEU A 150 -0.17 0.66 17.56
N LYS A 151 -1.30 1.17 17.04
CA LYS A 151 -2.11 2.17 17.73
C LYS A 151 -3.05 1.50 18.72
N SER A 152 -3.25 2.17 19.87
CA SER A 152 -4.24 1.75 20.85
C SER A 152 -5.61 1.53 20.18
N PRO A 153 -6.32 0.43 20.51
CA PRO A 153 -7.60 0.15 19.88
C PRO A 153 -8.61 1.26 20.19
N THR A 154 -9.56 1.44 19.29
CA THR A 154 -10.79 2.21 19.54
C THR A 154 -11.54 1.63 20.73
N ARG A 155 -12.48 2.41 21.29
CA ARG A 155 -13.35 1.98 22.41
C ARG A 155 -14.06 0.63 22.17
N ASN A 156 -14.27 0.27 20.90
CA ASN A 156 -14.93 -0.97 20.48
C ASN A 156 -13.94 -2.09 20.12
N GLY A 157 -12.67 -1.97 20.51
CA GLY A 157 -11.64 -3.00 20.31
C GLY A 157 -11.08 -3.12 18.89
N SER A 158 -11.51 -2.27 17.95
CA SER A 158 -10.95 -2.23 16.58
C SER A 158 -9.69 -1.38 16.55
N ALA A 159 -8.66 -1.81 15.82
CA ALA A 159 -7.44 -1.01 15.60
C ALA A 159 -7.79 0.37 15.00
N LYS A 160 -7.11 1.43 15.45
CA LYS A 160 -7.25 2.77 14.85
C LYS A 160 -6.66 2.80 13.45
N PHE A 161 -7.01 3.82 12.67
CA PHE A 161 -6.43 3.99 11.35
C PHE A 161 -5.11 4.77 11.41
N SER A 162 -4.25 4.52 10.43
CA SER A 162 -3.09 5.33 10.07
C SER A 162 -3.14 5.61 8.58
N LEU A 163 -2.61 6.77 8.15
CA LEU A 163 -2.47 7.08 6.73
C LEU A 163 -1.32 6.28 6.13
N ALA A 164 -1.53 5.80 4.90
CA ALA A 164 -0.52 5.16 4.10
C ALA A 164 0.41 6.22 3.49
N THR A 165 1.70 5.90 3.33
CA THR A 165 2.64 6.81 2.67
C THR A 165 2.54 6.64 1.16
N TYR A 166 2.25 7.74 0.44
CA TYR A 166 2.29 7.73 -1.02
C TYR A 166 3.74 7.84 -1.52
N HIS A 167 4.13 6.90 -2.37
CA HIS A 167 5.40 6.89 -3.08
C HIS A 167 5.15 7.12 -4.57
N ALA A 168 5.63 8.24 -5.09
CA ALA A 168 5.57 8.53 -6.52
C ALA A 168 6.46 7.57 -7.32
N ALA A 169 6.02 7.19 -8.52
CA ALA A 169 6.86 6.50 -9.48
C ALA A 169 8.15 7.31 -9.74
N ALA A 170 9.28 6.63 -9.82
CA ALA A 170 10.51 7.28 -10.23
C ALA A 170 10.37 7.73 -11.70
N ARG A 171 10.70 9.00 -11.98
CA ARG A 171 10.80 9.48 -13.37
C ARG A 171 11.91 8.69 -14.07
N THR A 172 11.60 8.08 -15.21
CA THR A 172 12.61 7.43 -16.05
C THR A 172 13.43 8.51 -16.78
N ALA A 173 14.70 8.21 -17.07
CA ALA A 173 15.64 9.18 -17.65
C ALA A 173 15.16 9.83 -18.97
N SER A 174 14.28 9.15 -19.72
CA SER A 174 13.63 9.68 -20.93
C SER A 174 12.75 10.90 -20.69
N ASP A 175 12.20 11.08 -19.49
CA ASP A 175 11.38 12.25 -19.14
C ASP A 175 12.22 13.51 -18.89
N LYS A 176 13.51 13.36 -18.59
CA LYS A 176 14.41 14.50 -18.31
C LYS A 176 14.91 15.20 -19.57
N GLN A 177 15.01 14.48 -20.70
CA GLN A 177 15.50 15.06 -21.96
C GLN A 177 14.45 15.93 -22.69
N GLN A 178 13.15 15.72 -22.47
CA GLN A 178 12.11 16.55 -23.11
C GLN A 178 11.95 17.94 -22.47
N GLN A 179 12.46 18.17 -21.25
CA GLN A 179 12.41 19.48 -20.59
C GLN A 179 13.64 20.37 -20.85
N GLN A 180 14.70 19.84 -21.48
CA GLN A 180 15.90 20.63 -21.81
C GLN A 180 15.92 21.18 -23.25
N ASN A 181 14.90 20.86 -24.05
CA ASN A 181 14.76 21.31 -25.43
C ASN A 181 13.58 22.28 -25.65
N GLN A 182 13.10 22.94 -24.59
CA GLN A 182 12.11 24.03 -24.68
C GLN A 182 12.72 25.33 -24.18
#